data_AF-A0A954MPQ3-F1
#
_entry.id   AF-A0A954MPQ3-F1
#
_cell.length_a   1.000
_cell.length_b   1.000
_cell.length_c   1.000
_cell.angle_alpha   90.00
_cell.angle_beta   90.00
_cell.angle_gamma   90.00
#
_symmetry.space_group_name_H-M   'P 1'
#
loop_
_entity.id
_entity.type
_entity.pdbx_description
1 polymer ?
#
loop_
_entity_poly.entity_id
_entity_poly.type
_entity_poly.pdbx_seq_one_letter_code
_entity_poly.pdbx_strand_id
1 'polypeptide(L)'
;MFARLAVALADKGSLSLFGQKPEVHRLFAEHLVAEYRVRTEGRGRTVDEWKPRPNQPDNHWLDCLVGSAVAASILGVNLSAHQTVPNNTKPRRLKLSEIKRRR
;
A
#
# COMPACT_ATOMS: atom_id res chain seq x y z
N MET A 1 0.07 -1.41 -3.25
CA MET A 1 1.47 -0.98 -2.97
C MET A 1 2.02 -0.03 -4.02
N PHE A 2 2.11 -0.43 -5.30
CA PHE A 2 2.58 0.41 -6.41
C PHE A 2 1.93 1.80 -6.45
N ALA A 3 0.61 1.86 -6.26
CA ALA A 3 -0.13 3.12 -6.20
C ALA A 3 0.40 4.10 -5.15
N ARG A 4 0.98 3.63 -4.04
CA ARG A 4 1.49 4.46 -2.92
C ARG A 4 2.88 5.04 -3.19
N LEU A 5 3.71 4.33 -3.95
CA LEU A 5 5.00 4.84 -4.42
C LEU A 5 4.82 5.95 -5.47
N ALA A 6 3.69 5.92 -6.19
CA ALA A 6 3.34 6.96 -7.18
C ALA A 6 2.66 8.20 -6.57
N VAL A 7 2.26 8.16 -5.28
CA VAL A 7 1.72 9.33 -4.59
C VAL A 7 2.84 10.33 -4.33
N ALA A 8 2.54 11.62 -4.46
CA ALA A 8 3.52 12.67 -4.18
C ALA A 8 4.09 12.54 -2.76
N LEU A 9 5.36 12.94 -2.62
CA LEU A 9 6.03 12.88 -1.32
C LEU A 9 5.25 13.72 -0.29
N ALA A 10 5.06 13.16 0.91
CA ALA A 10 4.31 13.75 2.01
C ALA A 10 2.77 13.83 1.85
N ASP A 11 2.22 13.38 0.72
CA ASP A 11 0.77 13.25 0.59
C ASP A 11 0.23 12.04 1.37
N LYS A 12 -1.05 12.12 1.74
CA LYS A 12 -1.73 11.08 2.53
C LYS A 12 -1.70 9.75 1.78
N GLY A 13 -1.09 8.75 2.41
CA GLY A 13 -0.98 7.42 1.81
C GLY A 13 0.24 7.24 0.91
N SER A 14 1.15 8.22 0.85
CA SER A 14 2.46 8.05 0.22
C SER A 14 3.28 6.96 0.92
N LEU A 15 4.14 6.33 0.12
CA LEU A 15 5.22 5.47 0.59
C LEU A 15 6.53 6.08 0.09
N SER A 16 7.41 6.46 1.00
CA SER A 16 8.71 7.05 0.69
C SER A 16 9.85 6.09 1.04
N LEU A 17 10.96 6.21 0.31
CA LEU A 17 12.20 5.50 0.59
C LEU A 17 13.13 6.40 1.40
N PHE A 18 13.74 5.85 2.45
CA PHE A 18 14.72 6.58 3.26
C PHE A 18 16.11 6.55 2.61
N GLY A 19 16.96 7.50 3.00
CA GLY A 19 18.33 7.60 2.51
C GLY A 19 18.51 8.58 1.35
N GLN A 20 19.76 8.84 0.99
CA GLN A 20 20.15 9.85 0.00
C GLN A 20 20.91 9.27 -1.21
N LYS A 21 21.21 7.97 -1.21
CA LYS A 21 21.97 7.30 -2.26
C LYS A 21 21.03 6.84 -3.38
N PRO A 22 21.05 7.47 -4.56
CA PRO A 22 20.12 7.14 -5.64
C PRO A 22 20.32 5.73 -6.19
N GLU A 23 21.53 5.18 -6.09
CA GLU A 23 21.87 3.83 -6.57
C GLU A 23 21.09 2.75 -5.79
N VAL A 24 20.94 2.96 -4.48
CA VAL A 24 20.19 2.04 -3.60
C VAL A 24 18.70 2.09 -3.92
N HIS A 25 18.16 3.28 -4.15
CA HIS A 25 16.75 3.45 -4.54
C HIS A 25 16.47 2.83 -5.91
N ARG A 26 17.41 2.97 -6.85
CA ARG A 26 17.33 2.35 -8.16
C ARG A 26 17.37 0.82 -8.07
N LEU A 27 18.32 0.25 -7.34
CA LEU A 27 18.40 -1.19 -7.12
C LEU A 27 17.11 -1.73 -6.49
N PHE A 28 16.55 -1.00 -5.53
CA PHE A 28 15.27 -1.35 -4.94
C PHE A 28 14.16 -1.39 -5.98
N ALA A 29 14.02 -0.33 -6.78
CA ALA A 29 13.05 -0.25 -7.86
C ALA A 29 13.20 -1.39 -8.87
N GLU A 30 14.44 -1.73 -9.27
CA GLU A 30 14.74 -2.83 -10.19
C GLU A 30 14.22 -4.17 -9.65
N HIS A 31 14.39 -4.45 -8.35
CA HIS A 31 13.86 -5.66 -7.73
C HIS A 31 12.31 -5.67 -7.66
N LEU A 32 11.65 -4.52 -7.44
CA LEU A 32 10.17 -4.49 -7.42
C LEU A 32 9.53 -4.69 -8.79
N VAL A 33 10.26 -4.42 -9.88
CA VAL A 33 9.76 -4.57 -11.27
C VAL A 33 10.32 -5.80 -11.97
N ALA A 34 11.07 -6.64 -11.25
CA ALA A 34 11.65 -7.89 -11.74
C ALA A 34 10.59 -8.83 -12.33
N GLU A 35 9.35 -8.74 -11.86
CA GLU A 35 8.21 -9.47 -12.41
C GLU A 35 7.19 -8.53 -13.04
N TYR A 36 6.44 -9.07 -14.01
CA TYR A 36 5.32 -8.40 -14.61
C TYR A 36 4.09 -9.29 -14.66
N ARG A 37 2.94 -8.66 -14.48
CA ARG A 37 1.64 -9.29 -14.57
C ARG A 37 1.21 -9.40 -16.03
N VAL A 38 0.85 -10.61 -16.44
CA VAL A 38 0.16 -10.92 -17.70
C VAL A 38 -1.24 -11.37 -17.36
N ARG A 39 -2.24 -10.64 -17.85
CA ARG A 39 -3.63 -11.06 -17.72
C ARG A 39 -3.91 -12.13 -18.76
N THR A 40 -4.25 -13.32 -18.30
CA THR A 40 -4.60 -14.46 -19.14
C THR A 40 -6.05 -14.83 -18.92
N GLU A 41 -6.80 -15.00 -20.01
CA GLU A 41 -8.20 -15.41 -19.99
C GLU A 41 -8.35 -16.78 -20.63
N GLY A 42 -8.99 -17.70 -19.93
CA GLY A 42 -9.15 -19.08 -20.42
C GLY A 42 -10.20 -19.86 -19.64
N ARG A 43 -11.00 -20.66 -20.36
CA ARG A 43 -12.05 -21.53 -19.78
C ARG A 43 -12.98 -20.81 -18.79
N GLY A 44 -13.42 -19.60 -19.14
CA GLY A 44 -14.33 -18.79 -18.32
C GLY A 44 -13.70 -18.16 -17.06
N ARG A 45 -12.37 -18.16 -16.93
CA ARG A 45 -11.66 -17.51 -15.81
C ARG A 45 -10.66 -16.50 -16.35
N THR A 46 -10.53 -15.39 -15.63
CA THR A 46 -9.50 -14.38 -15.84
C THR A 46 -8.52 -14.48 -14.69
N VAL A 47 -7.26 -14.79 -15.00
CA VAL A 47 -6.18 -14.89 -14.01
C VAL A 47 -5.06 -13.94 -14.36
N ASP A 48 -4.32 -13.55 -13.34
CA ASP A 48 -3.17 -12.68 -13.47
C ASP A 48 -1.91 -13.51 -13.20
N GLU A 49 -1.22 -13.89 -14.26
CA GLU A 49 0.03 -14.65 -14.18
C GLU A 49 1.19 -13.69 -14.01
N TRP A 50 2.01 -13.91 -12.99
CA TRP A 50 3.24 -13.15 -12.77
C TRP A 50 4.40 -13.91 -13.42
N LYS A 51 5.17 -13.21 -14.24
CA LYS A 51 6.31 -13.77 -14.99
C LYS A 51 7.57 -12.97 -14.71
N PRO A 52 8.73 -13.64 -14.54
CA PRO A 52 10.00 -12.95 -14.39
C PRO A 52 10.40 -12.25 -15.68
N ARG A 53 11.08 -11.12 -15.57
CA ARG A 53 11.68 -10.42 -16.70
C ARG A 53 13.00 -11.10 -17.07
N PRO A 54 13.24 -11.42 -18.36
CA PRO A 54 14.44 -12.14 -18.79
C PRO A 54 15.77 -11.49 -18.38
N ASN A 55 15.82 -10.16 -18.28
CA ASN A 55 17.05 -9.41 -17.99
C ASN A 55 17.14 -8.92 -16.53
N GLN A 56 16.15 -9.24 -15.69
CA GLN A 56 16.04 -8.75 -14.30
C GLN A 56 15.47 -9.86 -13.41
N PRO A 57 16.21 -10.95 -13.16
CA PRO A 57 15.69 -12.09 -12.42
C PRO A 57 15.61 -11.84 -10.91
N ASP A 58 16.29 -10.83 -10.38
CA ASP A 58 16.41 -10.60 -8.95
C ASP A 58 15.13 -10.00 -8.34
N ASN A 59 14.26 -10.86 -7.81
CA ASN A 59 12.99 -10.50 -7.17
C ASN A 59 13.03 -10.61 -5.63
N HIS A 60 14.17 -10.97 -5.03
CA HIS A 60 14.29 -11.28 -3.59
C HIS A 60 13.70 -10.22 -2.65
N TRP A 61 13.84 -8.94 -3.01
CA TRP A 61 13.30 -7.84 -2.20
C TRP A 61 11.80 -7.66 -2.41
N LEU A 62 11.28 -7.95 -3.59
CA LEU A 62 9.84 -8.03 -3.83
C LEU A 62 9.22 -9.13 -2.97
N ASP A 63 9.82 -10.33 -2.98
CA ASP A 63 9.34 -11.48 -2.19
C ASP A 63 9.32 -11.18 -0.69
N CYS A 64 10.42 -10.63 -0.16
CA CYS A 64 10.52 -10.25 1.24
C CYS A 64 9.45 -9.21 1.63
N LEU A 65 9.21 -8.24 0.74
CA LEU A 65 8.25 -7.16 0.96
C LEU A 65 6.81 -7.65 0.92
N VAL A 66 6.48 -8.53 -0.04
CA VAL A 66 5.17 -9.17 -0.13
C VAL A 66 4.94 -10.06 1.10
N GLY A 67 5.92 -10.87 1.48
CA GLY A 67 5.84 -11.70 2.69
C GLY A 67 5.62 -10.87 3.96
N SER A 68 6.33 -9.76 4.10
CA SER A 68 6.12 -8.82 5.21
C SER A 68 4.72 -8.21 5.20
N ALA A 69 4.20 -7.83 4.03
CA ALA A 69 2.84 -7.30 3.91
C ALA A 69 1.77 -8.36 4.25
N VAL A 70 1.97 -9.62 3.85
CA VAL A 70 1.10 -10.75 4.20
C VAL A 70 1.12 -10.99 5.70
N ALA A 71 2.31 -11.04 6.31
CA ALA A 71 2.45 -11.21 7.75
C ALA A 71 1.75 -10.07 8.53
N ALA A 72 1.95 -8.82 8.11
CA ALA A 72 1.26 -7.67 8.68
C ALA A 72 -0.27 -7.80 8.57
N SER A 73 -0.78 -8.24 7.41
CA SER A 73 -2.22 -8.47 7.21
C SER A 73 -2.77 -9.57 8.13
N ILE A 74 -2.04 -10.67 8.29
CA ILE A 74 -2.43 -11.77 9.19
C ILE A 74 -2.49 -11.30 10.64
N LEU A 75 -1.57 -10.42 11.04
CA LEU A 75 -1.54 -9.78 12.35
C LEU A 75 -2.58 -8.66 12.53
N GLY A 76 -3.39 -8.37 11.50
CA GLY A 76 -4.41 -7.31 11.54
C GLY A 76 -3.86 -5.89 11.44
N VAL A 77 -2.60 -5.71 11.06
CA VAL A 77 -2.02 -4.40 10.80
C VAL A 77 -2.62 -3.85 9.52
N ASN A 78 -3.34 -2.74 9.65
CA ASN A 78 -3.99 -2.09 8.51
C ASN A 78 -3.61 -0.61 8.44
N LEU A 79 -3.46 -0.11 7.22
CA LEU A 79 -3.19 1.30 6.99
C LEU A 79 -4.48 2.09 7.23
N SER A 80 -4.40 3.18 7.99
CA SER A 80 -5.57 4.04 8.29
C SER A 80 -6.25 4.58 7.03
N ALA A 81 -5.52 4.69 5.91
CA ALA A 81 -6.08 5.05 4.61
C ALA A 81 -6.96 3.97 3.97
N HIS A 82 -6.85 2.71 4.41
CA HIS A 82 -7.63 1.56 3.91
C HIS A 82 -8.96 1.37 4.66
N GLN A 83 -9.24 2.19 5.67
CA GLN A 83 -10.52 2.22 6.36
C GLN A 83 -11.58 2.82 5.44
N THR A 84 -12.28 1.96 4.70
CA THR A 84 -13.51 2.30 3.97
C THR A 84 -14.72 2.40 4.87
N VAL A 85 -14.56 2.18 6.19
CA VAL A 85 -15.63 2.51 7.13
C VAL A 85 -15.90 4.01 7.02
N PRO A 86 -17.09 4.43 6.55
CA PRO A 86 -17.46 5.82 6.66
C PRO A 86 -17.40 6.14 8.15
N ASN A 87 -16.59 7.14 8.50
CA ASN A 87 -16.55 7.67 9.86
C ASN A 87 -17.92 8.34 10.10
N ASN A 88 -18.95 7.53 10.39
CA ASN A 88 -20.33 7.97 10.58
C ASN A 88 -20.54 8.56 11.98
N THR A 89 -19.46 8.77 12.72
CA THR A 89 -19.42 9.62 13.89
C THR A 89 -19.47 11.08 13.43
N LYS A 90 -20.65 11.51 12.97
CA LYS A 90 -20.97 12.95 13.01
C LYS A 90 -20.67 13.41 14.44
N PRO A 91 -19.73 14.35 14.66
CA PRO A 91 -19.49 14.85 16.00
C PRO A 91 -20.83 15.38 16.53
N ARG A 92 -21.27 14.86 17.68
CA ARG A 92 -22.52 15.30 18.30
C ARG A 92 -22.38 16.81 18.52
N ARG A 93 -23.11 17.60 17.74
CA ARG A 93 -23.17 19.06 17.89
C ARG A 93 -23.75 19.35 19.26
N LEU A 94 -22.88 19.56 20.24
CA LEU A 94 -23.27 20.00 21.58
C LEU A 94 -23.67 21.47 21.48
N LYS A 95 -24.91 21.79 21.84
CA LYS A 95 -25.35 23.19 21.92
C LYS A 95 -24.70 23.84 23.13
N LEU A 96 -24.32 25.11 23.01
CA LEU A 96 -23.69 25.86 24.10
C LEU A 96 -24.55 25.90 25.38
N SER A 97 -25.87 25.78 25.23
CA SER A 97 -26.83 25.64 26.33
C SER A 97 -26.67 24.35 27.14
N GLU A 98 -26.29 23.23 26.53
CA GLU A 98 -26.02 21.96 27.22
C GLU A 98 -24.72 22.01 28.04
N ILE A 99 -23.73 22.77 27.58
CA ILE A 99 -22.46 22.97 28.29
C ILE A 99 -22.67 23.85 29.52
N LYS A 100 -23.48 24.92 29.41
CA LYS A 100 -23.80 25.80 30.54
C LYS A 100 -24.62 25.12 31.65
N ARG A 101 -25.42 24.10 31.32
CA ARG A 101 -26.25 23.36 32.31
C ARG A 101 -25.47 22.29 33.09
N ARG A 102 -24.22 22.01 32.70
CA ARG A 102 -23.36 20.99 33.31
C ARG A 102 -22.33 21.57 34.28
N ARG A 103 -22.29 22.90 34.42
CA ARG A 103 -21.64 23.62 35.51
C ARG A 103 -22.71 23.96 36.55
#